data_AF-A0A2H3B532-F1
#
_entry.id   AF-A0A2H3B532-F1
#
_cell.length_a   1.000
_cell.length_b   1.000
_cell.length_c   1.000
_cell.angle_alpha   90.00
_cell.angle_beta   90.00
_cell.angle_gamma   90.00
#
_symmetry.space_group_name_H-M   'P 1'
#
loop_
_entity.id
_entity.type
_entity.pdbx_description
1 polymer ?
#
loop_
_entity_poly.entity_id
_entity_poly.type
_entity_poly.pdbx_seq_one_letter_code
_entity_poly.pdbx_strand_id
1 'polypeptide(L)'
;MVAVDYTEERRAAHNASSRRSYANQQQGCRLEPLVRQAACLAEIKVNSGHSHAERCSSLAEAMDQIKCHYARFGMLMQESPKSFANSMYQHYQRTVTADCPKGYRSYLDNAVLEMSAIEQSILQHEDIILNMTGVGKEMRWLHKLLEPVHTLVGWLEEMLMEAMISPACLKEKYKNGELAFLKV
;
A
#
# COMPACT_ATOMS: atom_id res chain seq x y z
N MET A 1 34.91 26.66 -26.97
CA MET A 1 35.02 25.27 -26.49
C MET A 1 34.13 25.18 -25.26
N VAL A 2 32.94 24.58 -25.39
CA VAL A 2 31.87 24.63 -24.38
C VAL A 2 32.17 23.60 -23.30
N ALA A 3 32.31 24.06 -22.05
CA ALA A 3 32.46 23.20 -20.89
C ALA A 3 31.11 22.54 -20.59
N VAL A 4 31.04 21.23 -20.78
CA VAL A 4 29.86 20.41 -20.45
C VAL A 4 29.81 20.24 -18.94
N ASP A 5 28.68 20.62 -18.34
CA ASP A 5 28.42 20.58 -16.90
C ASP A 5 28.10 19.15 -16.44
N TYR A 6 29.11 18.48 -15.89
CA TYR A 6 29.06 17.08 -15.45
C TYR A 6 28.12 16.82 -14.23
N THR A 7 27.50 17.86 -13.67
CA THR A 7 26.67 17.72 -12.45
C THR A 7 25.19 17.45 -12.74
N GLU A 8 24.69 17.94 -13.87
CA GLU A 8 23.30 17.76 -14.29
C GLU A 8 23.06 16.35 -14.85
N GLU A 9 24.04 15.81 -15.57
CA GLU A 9 24.04 14.46 -16.12
C GLU A 9 24.01 13.37 -15.02
N ARG A 10 24.70 13.60 -13.90
CA ARG A 10 24.68 12.69 -12.73
C ARG A 10 23.34 12.66 -12.02
N ARG A 11 22.63 13.80 -11.91
CA ARG A 11 21.26 13.83 -11.35
C ARG A 11 20.25 13.18 -12.29
N ALA A 12 20.37 13.42 -13.59
CA ALA A 12 19.51 12.79 -14.60
C ALA A 12 19.65 11.26 -14.62
N ALA A 13 20.89 10.75 -14.51
CA ALA A 13 21.15 9.32 -14.43
C ALA A 13 20.59 8.66 -13.16
N HIS A 14 20.70 9.33 -12.00
CA HIS A 14 20.15 8.83 -10.73
C HIS A 14 18.60 8.80 -10.75
N ASN A 15 17.96 9.84 -11.30
CA ASN A 15 16.50 9.87 -11.47
C ASN A 15 15.99 8.84 -12.49
N ALA A 16 16.75 8.56 -13.55
CA ALA A 16 16.42 7.51 -14.52
C ALA A 16 16.56 6.09 -13.93
N SER A 17 17.55 5.87 -13.06
CA SER A 17 17.73 4.60 -12.33
C SER A 17 16.62 4.34 -11.31
N SER A 18 16.17 5.40 -10.61
CA SER A 18 15.05 5.31 -9.67
C SER A 18 13.74 4.99 -10.40
N ARG A 19 13.44 5.69 -11.51
CA ARG A 19 12.23 5.44 -12.32
C ARG A 19 12.18 4.03 -12.94
N ARG A 20 13.33 3.44 -13.31
CA ARG A 20 13.37 2.06 -13.83
C ARG A 20 13.09 1.02 -12.74
N SER A 21 13.43 1.30 -11.49
CA SER A 21 13.19 0.36 -10.39
C SER A 21 11.69 0.25 -10.06
N TYR A 22 10.94 1.35 -10.16
CA TYR A 22 9.47 1.33 -10.02
C TYR A 22 8.75 0.78 -11.26
N ALA A 23 9.31 0.95 -12.46
CA ALA A 23 8.73 0.40 -13.69
C ALA A 23 8.92 -1.13 -13.81
N ASN A 24 10.05 -1.67 -13.34
CA ASN A 24 10.31 -3.11 -13.36
C ASN A 24 9.54 -3.91 -12.30
N GLN A 25 9.02 -3.26 -11.26
CA GLN A 25 8.15 -3.93 -10.27
C GLN A 25 6.75 -4.24 -10.85
N GLN A 26 6.36 -3.60 -11.95
CA GLN A 26 5.09 -3.86 -12.64
C GLN A 26 5.16 -4.98 -13.70
N GLN A 27 6.35 -5.53 -13.99
CA GLN A 27 6.55 -6.55 -15.03
C GLN A 27 7.41 -7.73 -14.57
N GLY A 28 7.28 -8.13 -13.30
CA GLY A 28 7.68 -9.47 -12.87
C GLY A 28 6.85 -10.52 -13.61
N CYS A 29 7.51 -11.33 -14.45
CA CYS A 29 6.93 -12.41 -15.23
C CYS A 29 5.90 -13.22 -14.42
N ARG A 30 4.63 -13.00 -14.73
CA ARG A 30 3.44 -13.53 -14.04
C ARG A 30 3.14 -14.99 -14.43
N LEU A 31 4.16 -15.84 -14.44
CA LEU A 31 4.01 -17.28 -14.73
C LEU A 31 3.83 -18.12 -13.46
N GLU A 32 4.16 -17.59 -12.27
CA GLU A 32 3.89 -18.29 -11.00
C GLU A 32 2.40 -18.61 -10.73
N PRO A 33 1.42 -17.75 -11.09
CA PRO A 33 0.02 -18.08 -10.83
C PRO A 33 -0.46 -19.29 -11.63
N LEU A 34 0.05 -19.48 -12.85
CA LEU A 34 -0.33 -20.59 -13.72
C LEU A 34 0.29 -21.92 -13.25
N VAL A 35 1.53 -21.87 -12.74
CA VAL A 35 2.19 -23.04 -12.15
C VAL A 35 1.48 -23.45 -10.84
N ARG A 36 1.07 -22.49 -10.00
CA ARG A 36 0.22 -22.76 -8.82
C ARG A 36 -1.17 -23.27 -9.22
N GLN A 37 -1.77 -22.75 -10.28
CA GLN A 37 -3.07 -23.20 -10.78
C GLN A 37 -3.02 -24.65 -11.30
N ALA A 38 -1.92 -25.06 -11.94
CA ALA A 38 -1.70 -26.44 -12.35
C ALA A 38 -1.49 -27.39 -11.16
N ALA A 39 -0.81 -26.93 -10.11
CA ALA A 39 -0.65 -27.68 -8.86
C ALA A 39 -1.99 -27.86 -8.11
N CYS A 40 -2.79 -26.79 -7.97
CA CYS A 40 -4.10 -26.87 -7.32
C CYS A 40 -5.08 -27.79 -8.06
N LEU A 41 -5.08 -27.79 -9.40
CA LEU A 41 -5.95 -28.68 -10.19
C LEU A 41 -5.56 -30.16 -10.07
N ALA A 42 -4.26 -30.45 -9.85
CA ALA A 42 -3.79 -31.82 -9.62
C ALA A 42 -4.13 -32.33 -8.21
N GLU A 43 -4.07 -31.47 -7.19
CA GLU A 43 -4.36 -31.81 -5.79
C GLU A 43 -5.86 -31.95 -5.48
N ILE A 44 -6.76 -31.29 -6.23
CA ILE A 44 -8.22 -31.45 -6.07
C ILE A 44 -8.67 -32.91 -6.32
N LYS A 45 -7.90 -33.72 -7.04
CA LYS A 45 -8.24 -35.12 -7.31
C LYS A 45 -7.67 -36.10 -6.27
N VAL A 46 -6.80 -35.68 -5.37
CA VAL A 46 -6.15 -36.58 -4.40
C VAL A 46 -6.10 -35.93 -3.01
N ASN A 47 -7.04 -36.33 -2.15
CA ASN A 47 -7.01 -36.15 -0.70
C ASN A 47 -7.03 -34.71 -0.14
N SER A 48 -8.21 -34.24 0.25
CA SER A 48 -8.32 -33.48 1.50
C SER A 48 -9.66 -33.80 2.15
N GLY A 49 -9.62 -34.51 3.28
CA GLY A 49 -10.79 -35.00 4.02
C GLY A 49 -11.60 -33.92 4.75
N HIS A 50 -11.71 -32.71 4.18
CA HIS A 50 -12.61 -31.68 4.71
C HIS A 50 -13.96 -31.77 4.01
N SER A 51 -15.03 -31.75 4.80
CA SER A 51 -16.37 -31.71 4.25
C SER A 51 -16.58 -30.40 3.47
N HIS A 52 -17.41 -30.44 2.43
CA HIS A 52 -17.81 -29.23 1.70
C HIS A 52 -18.36 -28.14 2.65
N ALA A 53 -19.03 -28.55 3.74
CA ALA A 53 -19.55 -27.65 4.76
C ALA A 53 -18.45 -26.88 5.52
N GLU A 54 -17.34 -27.54 5.88
CA GLU A 54 -16.20 -26.89 6.57
C GLU A 54 -15.53 -25.86 5.66
N ARG A 55 -15.34 -26.18 4.38
CA ARG A 55 -14.76 -25.25 3.38
C ARG A 55 -15.62 -24.00 3.21
N CYS A 56 -16.95 -24.17 3.16
CA CYS A 56 -17.88 -23.03 3.10
C CYS A 56 -17.81 -22.17 4.37
N SER A 57 -17.63 -22.78 5.55
CA SER A 57 -17.52 -22.06 6.82
C SER A 57 -16.25 -21.20 6.89
N SER A 58 -15.07 -21.76 6.57
CA SER A 58 -13.81 -21.03 6.63
C SER A 58 -13.75 -19.87 5.63
N LEU A 59 -14.31 -20.06 4.43
CA LEU A 59 -14.39 -18.98 3.45
C LEU A 59 -15.31 -17.85 3.93
N ALA A 60 -16.47 -18.19 4.49
CA ALA A 60 -17.41 -17.20 5.01
C ALA A 60 -16.79 -16.38 6.15
N GLU A 61 -16.09 -17.06 7.08
CA GLU A 61 -15.38 -16.41 8.18
C GLU A 61 -14.29 -15.45 7.68
N ALA A 62 -13.45 -15.88 6.75
CA ALA A 62 -12.42 -15.03 6.15
C ALA A 62 -13.02 -13.79 5.48
N MET A 63 -14.11 -13.96 4.72
CA MET A 63 -14.80 -12.86 4.06
C MET A 63 -15.40 -11.87 5.07
N ASP A 64 -15.91 -12.34 6.21
CA ASP A 64 -16.45 -11.47 7.25
C ASP A 64 -15.33 -10.73 8.01
N GLN A 65 -14.21 -11.39 8.30
CA GLN A 65 -13.03 -10.74 8.90
C GLN A 65 -12.47 -9.63 7.98
N ILE A 66 -12.37 -9.88 6.67
CA ILE A 66 -11.99 -8.85 5.68
C ILE A 66 -12.93 -7.64 5.76
N LYS A 67 -14.25 -7.86 5.79
CA LYS A 67 -15.23 -6.76 5.90
C LYS A 67 -15.05 -5.99 7.21
N CYS A 68 -14.81 -6.67 8.32
CA CYS A 68 -14.59 -6.03 9.61
C CYS A 68 -13.32 -5.14 9.60
N HIS A 69 -12.21 -5.63 9.04
CA HIS A 69 -10.99 -4.84 8.89
C HIS A 69 -11.19 -3.64 7.96
N TYR A 70 -11.91 -3.82 6.85
CA TYR A 70 -12.24 -2.73 5.94
C TYR A 70 -13.21 -1.72 6.55
N ALA A 71 -14.15 -2.15 7.39
CA ALA A 71 -15.01 -1.25 8.14
C ALA A 71 -14.19 -0.41 9.15
N ARG A 72 -13.21 -1.02 9.82
CA ARG A 72 -12.25 -0.29 10.67
C ARG A 72 -11.47 0.75 9.88
N PHE A 73 -10.98 0.40 8.68
CA PHE A 73 -10.38 1.37 7.77
C PHE A 73 -11.32 2.54 7.47
N GLY A 74 -12.57 2.25 7.11
CA GLY A 74 -13.58 3.28 6.84
C GLY A 74 -13.81 4.23 8.01
N MET A 75 -13.86 3.72 9.25
CA MET A 75 -14.01 4.54 10.45
C MET A 75 -12.82 5.49 10.69
N LEU A 76 -11.60 5.05 10.36
CA LEU A 76 -10.40 5.87 10.55
C LEU A 76 -10.30 7.01 9.53
N MET A 77 -10.78 6.80 8.31
CA MET A 77 -10.63 7.78 7.22
C MET A 77 -11.53 9.01 7.37
N GLN A 78 -12.53 8.95 8.24
CA GLN A 78 -13.53 9.98 8.56
C GLN A 78 -14.37 10.52 7.38
N GLU A 79 -13.92 10.42 6.13
CA GLU A 79 -14.62 10.79 4.88
C GLU A 79 -13.96 10.12 3.65
N SER A 80 -12.63 10.22 3.51
CA SER A 80 -11.87 9.65 2.39
C SER A 80 -10.39 9.45 2.72
N PRO A 81 -9.70 8.53 2.04
CA PRO A 81 -8.24 8.36 2.18
C PRO A 81 -7.46 9.66 1.95
N LYS A 82 -7.90 10.48 0.99
CA LYS A 82 -7.28 11.77 0.66
C LYS A 82 -7.42 12.77 1.81
N SER A 83 -8.61 12.84 2.40
CA SER A 83 -8.88 13.72 3.57
C SER A 83 -8.04 13.31 4.77
N PHE A 84 -7.92 12.00 5.02
CA PHE A 84 -7.05 11.47 6.07
C PHE A 84 -5.57 11.82 5.83
N ALA A 85 -5.03 11.54 4.64
CA ALA A 85 -3.66 11.88 4.29
C ALA A 85 -3.36 13.37 4.46
N ASN A 86 -4.26 14.24 3.99
CA ASN A 86 -4.16 15.68 4.20
C ASN A 86 -4.17 16.04 5.69
N SER A 87 -5.08 15.45 6.46
CA SER A 87 -5.16 15.68 7.91
C SER A 87 -3.86 15.28 8.61
N MET A 88 -3.26 14.15 8.25
CA MET A 88 -1.99 13.70 8.80
C MET A 88 -0.84 14.67 8.49
N TYR A 89 -0.76 15.16 7.25
CA TYR A 89 0.19 16.21 6.89
C TYR A 89 0.00 17.47 7.75
N GLN A 90 -1.23 17.96 7.88
CA GLN A 90 -1.53 19.18 8.66
C GLN A 90 -1.17 19.00 10.15
N HIS A 91 -1.46 17.82 10.72
CA HIS A 91 -1.08 17.51 12.10
C HIS A 91 0.43 17.50 12.26
N TYR A 92 1.17 16.79 11.42
CA TYR A 92 2.63 16.80 11.44
C TYR A 92 3.19 18.22 11.30
N GLN A 93 2.70 19.02 10.34
CA GLN A 93 3.22 20.35 10.09
C GLN A 93 3.01 21.32 11.27
N ARG A 94 1.95 21.15 12.08
CA ARG A 94 1.72 21.92 13.31
C ARG A 94 2.74 21.62 14.41
N THR A 95 3.36 20.45 14.36
CA THR A 95 4.39 20.05 15.34
C THR A 95 5.76 20.63 15.02
N VAL A 96 5.96 21.12 13.79
CA VAL A 96 7.21 21.77 13.37
C VAL A 96 7.23 23.19 13.91
N THR A 97 8.01 23.41 14.96
CA THR A 97 8.16 24.71 15.64
C THR A 97 9.63 25.13 15.67
N ALA A 98 9.91 26.34 16.15
CA ALA A 98 11.29 26.81 16.34
C ALA A 98 12.07 25.90 17.31
N ASP A 99 11.40 25.41 18.36
CA ASP A 99 12.00 24.53 19.37
C ASP A 99 12.04 23.05 18.93
N CYS A 100 11.18 22.67 17.97
CA CYS A 100 11.13 21.34 17.39
C CYS A 100 11.18 21.41 15.86
N PRO A 101 12.34 21.75 15.27
CA PRO A 101 12.44 22.01 13.83
C PRO A 101 12.22 20.76 12.97
N LYS A 102 12.29 19.56 13.57
CA LYS A 102 12.01 18.28 12.92
C LYS A 102 10.54 17.84 13.05
N GLY A 103 9.76 18.49 13.91
CA GLY A 103 8.42 18.05 14.28
C GLY A 103 8.38 16.67 14.95
N TYR A 104 7.18 16.21 15.27
CA TYR A 104 6.93 14.89 15.81
C TYR A 104 6.62 13.91 14.69
N ARG A 105 7.68 13.28 14.16
CA ARG A 105 7.60 12.23 13.13
C ARG A 105 6.66 11.07 13.51
N SER A 106 6.53 10.79 14.81
CA SER A 106 5.69 9.72 15.35
C SER A 106 4.23 9.78 14.88
N TYR A 107 3.70 10.95 14.52
CA TYR A 107 2.36 11.04 13.92
C TYR A 107 2.27 10.28 12.59
N LEU A 108 3.26 10.48 11.71
CA LEU A 108 3.32 9.81 10.41
C LEU A 108 3.68 8.33 10.59
N ASP A 109 4.66 8.01 11.44
CA ASP A 109 5.04 6.61 11.71
C ASP A 109 3.86 5.80 12.24
N ASN A 110 3.12 6.31 13.23
CA ASN A 110 1.96 5.61 13.80
C ASN A 110 0.84 5.42 12.77
N ALA A 111 0.62 6.39 11.89
CA ALA A 111 -0.37 6.26 10.83
C ALA A 111 0.03 5.21 9.78
N VAL A 112 1.31 5.19 9.36
CA VAL A 112 1.84 4.14 8.49
C VAL A 112 1.67 2.77 9.14
N LEU A 113 2.05 2.64 10.41
CA LEU A 113 1.92 1.38 11.15
C LEU A 113 0.47 0.90 11.25
N GLU A 114 -0.48 1.79 11.59
CA GLU A 114 -1.88 1.41 11.71
C GLU A 114 -2.48 0.99 10.35
N MET A 115 -2.20 1.75 9.28
CA MET A 115 -2.70 1.41 7.95
C MET A 115 -2.08 0.12 7.41
N SER A 116 -0.78 -0.08 7.62
CA SER A 116 -0.09 -1.33 7.25
C SER A 116 -0.65 -2.53 8.03
N ALA A 117 -0.96 -2.37 9.31
CA ALA A 117 -1.56 -3.44 10.11
C ALA A 117 -2.94 -3.85 9.59
N ILE A 118 -3.74 -2.90 9.09
CA ILE A 118 -5.01 -3.18 8.43
C ILE A 118 -4.78 -3.90 7.10
N GLU A 119 -3.89 -3.38 6.26
CA GLU A 119 -3.54 -3.99 4.97
C GLU A 119 -3.09 -5.45 5.14
N GLN A 120 -2.18 -5.70 6.08
CA GLN A 120 -1.66 -7.04 6.37
C GLN A 120 -2.75 -7.96 6.92
N SER A 121 -3.62 -7.47 7.82
CA SER A 121 -4.77 -8.26 8.31
C SER A 121 -5.70 -8.68 7.18
N ILE A 122 -5.93 -7.81 6.18
CA ILE A 122 -6.74 -8.16 5.01
C ILE A 122 -6.01 -9.16 4.10
N LEU A 123 -4.72 -8.95 3.83
CA LEU A 123 -3.88 -9.82 2.99
C LEU A 123 -3.71 -11.23 3.58
N GLN A 124 -3.74 -11.40 4.89
CA GLN A 124 -3.66 -12.71 5.54
C GLN A 124 -4.76 -13.68 5.09
N HIS A 125 -5.88 -13.18 4.59
CA HIS A 125 -6.99 -13.98 4.08
C HIS A 125 -6.91 -14.29 2.58
N GLU A 126 -5.92 -13.75 1.87
CA GLU A 126 -5.76 -13.94 0.42
C GLU A 126 -5.59 -15.41 0.05
N ASP A 127 -4.74 -16.13 0.79
CA ASP A 127 -4.46 -17.55 0.53
C ASP A 127 -5.70 -18.43 0.76
N ILE A 128 -6.50 -18.10 1.78
CA ILE A 128 -7.77 -18.80 2.05
C ILE A 128 -8.73 -18.61 0.85
N ILE A 129 -8.86 -17.39 0.35
CA ILE A 129 -9.71 -17.11 -0.82
C ILE A 129 -9.18 -17.83 -2.06
N LEU A 130 -7.87 -17.76 -2.30
CA LEU A 130 -7.22 -18.37 -3.46
C LEU A 130 -7.40 -19.90 -3.46
N ASN A 131 -7.18 -20.56 -2.33
CA ASN A 131 -7.28 -22.02 -2.22
C ASN A 131 -8.73 -22.52 -2.27
N MET A 132 -9.69 -21.71 -1.81
CA MET A 132 -11.10 -22.11 -1.76
C MET A 132 -11.87 -21.77 -3.05
N THR A 133 -11.55 -20.63 -3.68
CA THR A 133 -12.35 -20.08 -4.80
C THR A 133 -11.53 -19.79 -6.07
N GLY A 134 -10.20 -19.84 -5.99
CA GLY A 134 -9.31 -19.43 -7.08
C GLY A 134 -9.33 -17.92 -7.33
N VAL A 135 -8.93 -17.50 -8.54
CA VAL A 135 -8.84 -16.07 -8.94
C VAL A 135 -10.22 -15.51 -9.36
N GLY A 136 -11.24 -15.85 -8.58
CA GLY A 136 -12.66 -15.66 -8.91
C GLY A 136 -13.21 -14.27 -8.60
N LYS A 137 -14.49 -14.21 -8.23
CA LYS A 137 -15.19 -12.97 -7.88
C LYS A 137 -14.69 -12.43 -6.54
N GLU A 138 -14.44 -13.31 -5.60
CA GLU A 138 -14.00 -13.06 -4.22
C GLU A 138 -12.60 -12.44 -4.24
N MET A 139 -11.68 -12.99 -5.02
CA MET A 139 -10.33 -12.44 -5.19
C MET A 139 -10.35 -11.04 -5.84
N ARG A 140 -11.19 -10.84 -6.86
CA ARG A 140 -11.38 -9.50 -7.46
C ARG A 140 -11.99 -8.52 -6.47
N TRP A 141 -12.87 -8.97 -5.59
CA TRP A 141 -13.46 -8.16 -4.54
C TRP A 141 -12.43 -7.78 -3.48
N LEU A 142 -11.59 -8.71 -3.04
CA LEU A 142 -10.47 -8.47 -2.13
C LEU A 142 -9.53 -7.38 -2.68
N HIS A 143 -9.07 -7.51 -3.93
CA HIS A 143 -8.20 -6.51 -4.54
C HIS A 143 -8.84 -5.13 -4.62
N LYS A 144 -10.15 -5.05 -4.91
CA LYS A 144 -10.88 -3.77 -4.93
C LYS A 144 -10.96 -3.13 -3.55
N LEU A 145 -11.04 -3.92 -2.48
CA LEU A 145 -11.02 -3.41 -1.12
C LEU A 145 -9.62 -2.99 -0.69
N LEU A 146 -8.60 -3.74 -1.10
CA LEU A 146 -7.21 -3.44 -0.75
C LEU A 146 -6.67 -2.19 -1.44
N GLU A 147 -7.08 -1.92 -2.68
CA GLU A 147 -6.58 -0.78 -3.46
C GLU A 147 -6.58 0.56 -2.70
N PRO A 148 -7.67 1.03 -2.08
CA PRO A 148 -7.66 2.28 -1.32
C PRO A 148 -6.78 2.23 -0.06
N VAL A 149 -6.63 1.05 0.57
CA VAL A 149 -5.76 0.88 1.74
C VAL A 149 -4.30 0.99 1.32
N HIS A 150 -3.91 0.24 0.28
CA HIS A 150 -2.57 0.24 -0.29
C HIS A 150 -2.16 1.63 -0.78
N THR A 151 -3.04 2.28 -1.54
CA THR A 151 -2.84 3.64 -2.04
C THR A 151 -2.58 4.63 -0.89
N LEU A 152 -3.32 4.51 0.21
CA LEU A 152 -3.10 5.36 1.38
C LEU A 152 -1.77 5.08 2.09
N VAL A 153 -1.42 3.80 2.28
CA VAL A 153 -0.12 3.42 2.87
C VAL A 153 1.00 4.08 2.08
N GLY A 154 0.98 3.96 0.75
CA GLY A 154 1.98 4.58 -0.12
C GLY A 154 2.06 6.11 0.02
N TRP A 155 0.92 6.80 0.19
CA TRP A 155 0.91 8.25 0.43
C TRP A 155 1.51 8.63 1.79
N LEU A 156 1.22 7.85 2.84
CA LEU A 156 1.78 8.07 4.18
C LEU A 156 3.27 7.78 4.22
N GLU A 157 3.73 6.73 3.53
CA GLU A 157 5.14 6.41 3.38
C GLU A 157 5.90 7.50 2.62
N GLU A 158 5.32 8.05 1.54
CA GLU A 158 5.90 9.20 0.83
C GLU A 158 6.07 10.38 1.79
N MET A 159 5.01 10.77 2.51
CA MET A 159 5.09 11.86 3.48
C MET A 159 6.15 11.60 4.55
N LEU A 160 6.23 10.37 5.05
CA LEU A 160 7.21 9.98 6.05
C LEU A 160 8.65 10.09 5.52
N MET A 161 8.91 9.59 4.31
CA MET A 161 10.21 9.68 3.67
C MET A 161 10.65 11.14 3.46
N GLU A 162 9.75 12.00 2.99
CA GLU A 162 10.05 13.42 2.80
C GLU A 162 10.28 14.13 4.14
N ALA A 163 9.49 13.82 5.17
CA ALA A 163 9.70 14.32 6.53
C ALA A 163 11.06 13.91 7.10
N MET A 164 11.51 12.68 6.81
CA MET A 164 12.83 12.17 7.21
C MET A 164 13.99 12.92 6.53
N ILE A 165 13.81 13.32 5.27
CA ILE A 165 14.80 14.16 4.56
C ILE A 165 14.83 15.55 5.18
N SER A 166 13.68 16.23 5.19
CA SER A 166 13.53 17.54 5.83
C SER A 166 12.05 17.93 5.88
N PRO A 167 11.54 18.44 7.03
CA PRO A 167 10.19 19.00 7.10
C PRO A 167 9.95 20.14 6.09
N ALA A 168 11.00 20.89 5.73
CA ALA A 168 10.91 21.93 4.71
C ALA A 168 10.67 21.35 3.31
N CYS A 169 11.30 20.22 2.98
CA CYS A 169 11.13 19.53 1.71
C CYS A 169 9.71 18.98 1.56
N LEU A 170 9.18 18.31 2.60
CA LEU A 170 7.79 17.86 2.62
C LEU A 170 6.81 19.03 2.44
N LYS A 171 7.04 20.16 3.13
CA LYS A 171 6.21 21.36 3.01
C LYS A 171 6.24 21.96 1.61
N GLU A 172 7.40 21.98 0.97
CA GLU A 172 7.55 22.45 -0.42
C GLU A 172 6.80 21.55 -1.39
N LYS A 173 6.98 20.23 -1.31
CA LYS A 173 6.24 19.26 -2.12
C LYS A 173 4.73 19.37 -1.95
N TYR A 174 4.25 19.55 -0.71
CA TYR A 174 2.84 19.76 -0.45
C TYR A 174 2.33 21.04 -1.14
N LYS A 175 3.06 22.16 -1.02
CA LYS A 175 2.68 23.43 -1.65
C LYS A 175 2.66 23.36 -3.17
N ASN A 176 3.59 22.61 -3.76
CA ASN A 176 3.71 22.44 -5.20
C ASN A 176 2.73 21.40 -5.76
N GLY A 177 1.94 20.71 -4.92
CA GLY A 177 1.06 19.63 -5.38
C GLY A 177 1.82 18.38 -5.84
N GLU A 178 3.05 18.19 -5.36
CA GLU A 178 3.94 17.11 -5.81
C GLU A 178 3.70 15.79 -5.08
N LEU A 179 3.05 15.80 -3.91
CA LEU A 179 2.69 14.59 -3.17
C LEU A 179 1.61 13.80 -3.92
N ALA A 180 1.73 12.47 -3.93
CA ALA A 180 0.88 11.59 -4.71
C ALA A 180 -0.62 11.78 -4.42
N PHE A 181 -1.00 11.96 -3.15
CA PHE A 181 -2.41 12.14 -2.77
C PHE A 181 -3.04 13.45 -3.30
N LEU A 182 -2.23 14.42 -3.71
CA LEU A 182 -2.72 15.69 -4.26
C LEU A 182 -3.02 15.62 -5.77
N LYS A 183 -2.53 14.58 -6.46
CA LYS A 183 -2.67 14.40 -7.91
C LYS A 183 -3.88 13.56 -8.32
N VAL A 184 -4.59 13.00 -7.35
CA VAL A 184 -5.76 12.12 -7.54
C VAL A 184 -7.05 12.92 -7.49
#